data_AF-A0A7J7Z4T7-F1
#
_entry.id   AF-A0A7J7Z4T7-F1
#
_cell.length_a   1.000
_cell.length_b   1.000
_cell.length_c   1.000
_cell.angle_alpha   90.00
_cell.angle_beta   90.00
_cell.angle_gamma   90.00
#
_symmetry.space_group_name_H-M   'P 1'
#
loop_
_entity.id
_entity.type
_entity.pdbx_description
1 polymer ?
#
loop_
_entity_poly.entity_id
_entity_poly.type
_entity_poly.pdbx_seq_one_letter_code
_entity_poly.pdbx_strand_id
1 'polypeptide(L)'
;MRCFGGIPLVSLGKKTVKQPVYVVDVSKGIVNAVKEPDARGKTFAFVGPNRYLLFDLVQYVFAMSHRPFLPYPLPRFAYQWIARLFEISPFEPWTTRDKVERVHITDMTLPHLPGLEDLGIQATPLELKAIEVLRRHRTYRWLSSEVDEVKPAKTVNF
;
A
#
# COMPACT_ATOMS: atom_id res chain seq x y z
N MET A 1 16.06 0.08 8.11
CA MET A 1 15.92 1.35 7.36
C MET A 1 16.75 2.40 8.08
N ARG A 2 17.73 3.00 7.41
CA ARG A 2 18.45 4.18 7.94
C ARG A 2 17.44 5.32 8.09
N CYS A 3 17.47 6.03 9.22
CA CYS A 3 16.66 7.24 9.44
C CYS A 3 17.08 8.32 8.44
N PHE A 4 16.44 8.38 7.27
CA PHE A 4 16.37 9.61 6.49
C PHE A 4 15.31 10.49 7.16
N GLY A 5 15.68 11.76 7.42
CA GLY A 5 15.11 12.64 8.45
C GLY A 5 13.67 13.13 8.29
N GLY A 6 12.81 12.39 7.59
CA GLY A 6 11.37 12.65 7.51
C GLY A 6 10.73 11.97 6.31
N ILE A 7 9.40 11.94 6.30
CA ILE A 7 8.61 11.26 5.26
C ILE A 7 7.93 12.33 4.40
N PRO A 8 8.41 12.55 3.16
CA PRO A 8 7.76 13.49 2.25
C PRO A 8 6.43 12.92 1.76
N LEU A 9 5.35 13.64 1.98
CA LEU A 9 4.04 13.31 1.43
C LEU A 9 3.43 14.55 0.76
N VAL A 10 2.89 14.37 -0.45
CA VAL A 10 2.17 15.45 -1.12
C VAL A 10 0.89 15.73 -0.39
N SER A 11 0.68 16.99 0.04
CA SER A 11 -0.52 17.37 0.81
C SER A 11 -0.76 16.46 2.02
N LEU A 12 0.33 15.96 2.63
CA LEU A 12 0.33 14.97 3.72
C LEU A 12 -0.35 13.64 3.38
N GLY A 13 -0.75 13.35 2.14
CA GLY A 13 -1.48 12.12 1.80
C GLY A 13 -2.93 12.10 2.30
N LYS A 14 -3.50 13.25 2.72
CA LYS A 14 -4.90 13.34 3.19
C LYS A 14 -5.95 13.38 2.07
N LYS A 15 -5.51 13.61 0.83
CA LYS A 15 -6.38 13.71 -0.36
C LYS A 15 -6.42 12.43 -1.19
N THR A 16 -5.64 11.43 -0.79
CA THR A 16 -5.37 10.23 -1.60
C THR A 16 -5.79 9.01 -0.82
N VAL A 17 -6.68 8.21 -1.40
CA VAL A 17 -7.18 6.97 -0.80
C VAL A 17 -6.57 5.79 -1.54
N LYS A 18 -6.15 4.77 -0.79
CA LYS A 18 -5.57 3.54 -1.31
C LYS A 18 -6.30 2.31 -0.78
N GLN A 19 -6.48 1.32 -1.64
CA GLN A 19 -7.13 0.05 -1.35
C GLN A 19 -6.16 -1.09 -1.70
N PRO A 20 -5.21 -1.39 -0.80
CA PRO A 20 -4.16 -2.37 -1.08
C PRO A 20 -4.73 -3.79 -1.14
N VAL A 21 -4.24 -4.59 -2.09
CA VAL A 21 -4.62 -6.00 -2.27
C VAL A 21 -3.49 -6.91 -1.84
N TYR A 22 -3.82 -8.04 -1.18
CA TYR A 22 -2.82 -9.04 -0.82
C TYR A 22 -2.45 -9.92 -2.02
N VAL A 23 -1.15 -10.15 -2.20
CA VAL A 23 -0.61 -10.81 -3.40
C VAL A 23 -1.05 -12.28 -3.51
N VAL A 24 -1.24 -12.99 -2.39
CA VAL A 24 -1.69 -14.39 -2.41
C VAL A 24 -3.14 -14.51 -2.87
N ASP A 25 -3.98 -13.52 -2.56
CA ASP A 25 -5.38 -13.52 -3.02
C ASP A 25 -5.45 -13.25 -4.53
N VAL A 26 -4.59 -12.34 -5.02
CA VAL A 26 -4.43 -12.09 -6.46
C VAL A 26 -3.95 -13.34 -7.19
N SER A 27 -2.95 -14.05 -6.66
CA SER A 27 -2.42 -15.25 -7.32
C SER A 27 -3.44 -16.39 -7.35
N LYS A 28 -4.17 -16.62 -6.25
CA LYS A 28 -5.32 -17.54 -6.22
C LYS A 28 -6.40 -17.11 -7.21
N GLY A 29 -6.67 -15.81 -7.32
CA GLY A 29 -7.65 -15.25 -8.24
C GLY A 29 -7.28 -15.56 -9.69
N ILE A 30 -6.02 -15.36 -10.06
CA ILE A 30 -5.52 -15.71 -11.40
C ILE A 30 -5.69 -17.22 -11.67
N VAL A 31 -5.32 -18.08 -10.72
CA VAL A 31 -5.46 -19.54 -10.87
C VAL A 31 -6.92 -19.95 -11.03
N ASN A 32 -7.84 -19.36 -10.26
CA ASN A 32 -9.26 -19.67 -10.35
C ASN A 32 -9.87 -19.12 -11.64
N ALA A 33 -9.49 -17.91 -12.08
CA ALA A 33 -9.93 -17.34 -13.33
C ALA A 33 -9.50 -18.16 -14.56
N VAL A 34 -8.36 -18.85 -14.49
CA VAL A 34 -7.94 -19.79 -15.55
C VAL A 34 -8.82 -21.05 -15.61
N LYS A 35 -9.33 -21.50 -14.45
CA LYS A 35 -10.18 -22.70 -14.36
C LYS A 35 -11.64 -22.41 -14.73
N GLU A 36 -12.09 -21.18 -14.52
CA GLU A 36 -13.47 -20.77 -14.74
C GLU A 36 -13.74 -20.49 -16.24
N PRO A 37 -14.63 -21.24 -16.91
CA PRO A 37 -14.96 -20.97 -18.32
C PRO A 37 -15.64 -19.61 -18.50
N ASP A 38 -16.37 -19.15 -17.49
CA ASP A 38 -17.13 -17.90 -17.50
C ASP A 38 -16.26 -16.65 -17.37
N ALA A 39 -14.97 -16.79 -17.03
CA ALA A 39 -14.04 -15.67 -16.89
C ALA A 39 -13.55 -15.10 -18.24
N ARG A 40 -13.80 -15.81 -19.35
CA ARG A 40 -13.32 -15.43 -20.68
C ARG A 40 -13.92 -14.10 -21.15
N GLY A 41 -13.05 -13.16 -21.53
CA GLY A 41 -13.45 -11.85 -22.03
C GLY A 41 -13.95 -10.87 -20.96
N LYS A 42 -13.93 -11.26 -19.67
CA LYS A 42 -14.29 -10.38 -18.55
C LYS A 42 -13.07 -9.60 -18.06
N THR A 43 -13.30 -8.37 -17.61
CA THR A 43 -12.30 -7.56 -16.92
C THR A 43 -12.55 -7.64 -15.43
N PHE A 44 -11.59 -8.17 -14.67
CA PHE A 44 -11.67 -8.25 -13.21
C PHE A 44 -10.96 -7.06 -12.57
N ALA A 45 -11.53 -6.52 -11.50
CA ALA A 45 -10.90 -5.49 -10.68
C ALA A 45 -10.66 -6.06 -9.28
N PHE A 46 -9.43 -6.51 -9.02
CA PHE A 46 -9.06 -7.00 -7.70
C PHE A 46 -8.79 -5.83 -6.76
N VAL A 47 -9.52 -5.82 -5.66
CA VAL A 47 -9.46 -4.79 -4.63
C VAL A 47 -9.38 -5.44 -3.24
N GLY A 48 -8.70 -4.80 -2.30
CA GLY A 48 -8.62 -5.26 -0.91
C GLY A 48 -9.92 -5.01 -0.15
N PRO A 49 -10.08 -5.56 1.06
CA PRO A 49 -11.32 -5.42 1.81
C PRO A 49 -11.54 -3.99 2.34
N ASN A 50 -10.45 -3.31 2.72
CA ASN A 50 -10.49 -2.03 3.41
C ASN A 50 -9.80 -0.94 2.57
N ARG A 51 -10.39 0.27 2.59
CA ARG A 51 -9.78 1.47 1.99
C ARG A 51 -9.23 2.35 3.09
N TYR A 52 -8.07 2.93 2.85
CA TYR A 52 -7.34 3.75 3.81
C TYR A 52 -6.93 5.07 3.17
N LEU A 53 -6.92 6.14 3.97
CA LEU A 53 -6.20 7.35 3.57
C LEU A 53 -4.70 7.06 3.55
N LEU A 54 -3.99 7.60 2.56
CA LEU A 54 -2.54 7.37 2.42
C LEU A 54 -1.78 7.81 3.68
N PHE A 55 -2.20 8.91 4.31
CA PHE A 55 -1.62 9.36 5.58
C PHE A 55 -1.72 8.30 6.69
N ASP A 56 -2.93 7.78 6.92
CA ASP A 56 -3.22 6.80 7.97
C ASP A 56 -2.55 5.45 7.66
N LEU A 57 -2.48 5.08 6.37
CA LEU A 57 -1.77 3.89 5.91
C LEU A 57 -0.28 3.98 6.21
N VAL A 58 0.38 5.09 5.87
CA VAL A 58 1.80 5.28 6.17
C VAL A 58 2.02 5.34 7.68
N GLN A 59 1.15 6.01 8.43
CA GLN A 59 1.20 6.03 9.89
C GLN A 59 1.14 4.60 10.46
N TYR A 60 0.26 3.75 9.93
CA TYR A 60 0.18 2.34 10.32
C TYR A 60 1.46 1.56 10.00
N VAL A 61 2.07 1.77 8.83
CA VAL A 61 3.36 1.13 8.47
C VAL A 61 4.47 1.49 9.46
N PHE A 62 4.54 2.75 9.88
CA PHE A 62 5.54 3.22 10.86
C PHE A 62 5.23 2.75 12.28
N ALA A 63 3.95 2.74 12.67
CA ALA A 63 3.50 2.18 13.94
C ALA A 63 3.87 0.70 14.02
N MET A 64 3.61 -0.05 12.94
CA MET A 64 3.92 -1.47 12.88
C MET A 64 5.42 -1.78 12.85
N SER A 65 6.22 -0.85 12.34
CA SER A 65 7.68 -0.96 12.33
C SER A 65 8.35 -0.45 13.61
N HIS A 66 7.58 0.13 14.55
CA HIS A 66 8.07 0.87 15.73
C HIS A 66 9.19 1.86 15.40
N ARG A 67 8.98 2.68 14.37
CA ARG A 67 9.90 3.75 13.95
C ARG A 67 9.25 5.13 14.14
N PRO A 68 10.03 6.18 14.44
CA PRO A 68 9.49 7.52 14.56
C PRO A 68 8.86 7.96 13.24
N PHE A 69 7.63 8.48 13.33
CA PHE A 69 6.85 8.97 12.19
C PHE A 69 6.90 10.50 12.17
N LEU A 70 7.69 11.05 11.23
CA LEU A 70 7.83 12.50 11.02
C LEU A 70 7.39 12.86 9.60
N PRO A 71 6.08 12.97 9.34
CA PRO A 71 5.57 13.37 8.03
C PRO A 71 5.72 14.87 7.81
N TYR A 72 6.09 15.27 6.60
CA TYR A 72 6.09 16.69 6.21
C TYR A 72 5.47 16.88 4.81
N PRO A 73 4.76 18.01 4.60
CA PRO A 73 4.17 18.30 3.29
C PRO A 73 5.28 18.69 2.30
N LEU A 74 5.27 18.07 1.12
CA LEU A 74 6.14 18.45 0.02
C LEU A 74 5.31 18.74 -1.24
N PRO A 75 5.49 19.89 -1.92
CA PRO A 75 4.81 20.15 -3.18
C PRO A 75 5.12 19.08 -4.24
N ARG A 76 4.13 18.76 -5.10
CA ARG A 76 4.25 17.73 -6.14
C ARG A 76 5.47 17.93 -7.03
N PHE A 77 5.63 19.13 -7.57
CA PHE A 77 6.73 19.45 -8.49
C PHE A 77 8.09 19.28 -7.80
N ALA A 78 8.23 19.70 -6.53
CA ALA A 78 9.47 19.57 -5.78
C ALA A 78 9.82 18.09 -5.54
N TYR A 79 8.81 17.26 -5.23
CA TYR A 79 9.03 15.83 -5.07
C TYR A 79 9.43 15.16 -6.39
N GLN A 80 8.81 15.54 -7.51
CA GLN A 80 9.17 15.03 -8.84
C GLN A 80 10.60 15.41 -9.24
N TRP A 81 11.07 16.63 -8.91
CA TRP A 81 12.45 17.03 -9.15
C TRP A 81 13.46 16.20 -8.36
N ILE A 82 13.16 15.94 -7.08
CA ILE A 82 13.97 15.05 -6.24
C ILE A 82 13.97 13.63 -6.84
N ALA A 83 12.81 13.11 -7.25
CA ALA A 83 12.70 11.81 -7.87
C ALA A 83 13.47 11.71 -9.19
N ARG A 84 13.48 12.77 -10.01
CA ARG A 84 14.28 12.86 -11.24
C ARG A 84 15.78 12.77 -10.95
N LEU A 85 16.25 13.37 -9.86
CA LEU A 85 17.65 13.25 -9.45
C LEU A 85 18.01 11.80 -9.10
N PHE A 86 17.11 11.09 -8.42
CA PHE A 86 17.29 9.66 -8.12
C PHE A 86 17.26 8.78 -9.37
N GLU A 87 16.47 9.13 -10.40
CA GLU A 87 16.40 8.39 -11.67
C GLU A 87 17.70 8.41 -12.49
N ILE A 88 18.60 9.36 -12.24
CA ILE A 88 19.88 9.45 -12.98
C ILE A 88 20.83 8.30 -12.59
N SER A 89 20.62 7.65 -11.44
CA SER A 89 21.48 6.55 -11.03
C SER A 89 21.33 5.34 -11.96
N PRO A 90 22.43 4.68 -12.37
CA PRO A 90 22.38 3.47 -13.19
C PRO A 90 21.85 2.25 -12.43
N PHE A 91 21.78 2.32 -11.10
CA PHE A 91 21.19 1.29 -10.24
C PHE A 91 19.67 1.50 -10.12
N GLU A 92 18.94 0.45 -9.75
CA GLU A 92 17.50 0.53 -9.53
C GLU A 92 17.15 1.63 -8.51
N PRO A 93 16.48 2.71 -8.94
CA PRO A 93 16.21 3.84 -8.07
C PRO A 93 15.10 3.51 -7.09
N TRP A 94 15.28 3.88 -5.81
CA TRP A 94 14.22 3.70 -4.80
C TRP A 94 13.00 4.58 -5.06
N THR A 95 13.19 5.75 -5.68
CA THR A 95 12.15 6.73 -5.97
C THR A 95 12.26 7.19 -7.41
N THR A 96 11.15 7.14 -8.15
CA THR A 96 11.01 7.61 -9.53
C THR A 96 9.83 8.58 -9.61
N ARG A 97 9.81 9.42 -10.63
CA ARG A 97 8.71 10.35 -10.93
C ARG A 97 7.39 9.61 -11.08
N ASP A 98 7.41 8.48 -11.78
CA ASP A 98 6.23 7.62 -11.93
C ASP A 98 5.74 7.09 -10.57
N LYS A 99 6.66 6.66 -9.70
CA LYS A 99 6.30 6.22 -8.35
C LYS A 99 5.69 7.34 -7.52
N VAL A 100 6.18 8.58 -7.67
CA VAL A 100 5.57 9.75 -7.01
C VAL A 100 4.12 9.89 -7.47
N GLU A 101 3.83 9.91 -8.76
CA GLU A 101 2.44 10.03 -9.23
C GLU A 101 1.57 8.84 -8.82
N ARG A 102 2.05 7.61 -9.02
CA ARG A 102 1.31 6.38 -8.73
C ARG A 102 0.86 6.29 -7.26
N VAL A 103 1.71 6.73 -6.34
CA VAL A 103 1.39 6.76 -4.91
C VAL A 103 0.34 7.83 -4.60
N HIS A 104 0.31 8.94 -5.32
CA HIS A 104 -0.60 10.06 -5.07
C HIS A 104 -1.86 10.08 -5.94
N ILE A 105 -2.07 9.08 -6.78
CA ILE A 105 -3.35 8.82 -7.47
C ILE A 105 -4.28 8.07 -6.51
N THR A 106 -5.56 8.42 -6.48
CA THR A 106 -6.56 7.70 -5.66
C THR A 106 -7.03 6.45 -6.38
N ASP A 107 -7.17 5.34 -5.66
CA ASP A 107 -7.69 4.10 -6.23
C ASP A 107 -9.21 4.24 -6.45
N MET A 108 -9.70 3.87 -7.63
CA MET A 108 -11.11 4.01 -8.01
C MET A 108 -11.94 2.79 -7.54
N THR A 109 -13.17 3.03 -7.10
CA THR A 109 -14.16 1.97 -6.87
C THR A 109 -14.93 1.66 -8.15
N LEU A 110 -14.86 0.42 -8.60
CA LEU A 110 -15.51 -0.04 -9.83
C LEU A 110 -16.51 -1.15 -9.48
N PRO A 111 -17.69 -0.81 -8.90
CA PRO A 111 -18.64 -1.82 -8.41
C PRO A 111 -19.30 -2.64 -9.53
N HIS A 112 -19.18 -2.22 -10.79
CA HIS A 112 -19.71 -2.92 -11.96
C HIS A 112 -18.79 -4.04 -12.46
N LEU A 113 -17.56 -4.11 -11.96
CA LEU A 113 -16.59 -5.14 -12.37
C LEU A 113 -16.60 -6.29 -11.37
N PRO A 114 -16.42 -7.54 -11.85
CA PRO A 114 -16.28 -8.68 -10.97
C PRO A 114 -15.01 -8.58 -10.11
N GLY A 115 -15.14 -9.01 -8.86
CA GLY A 115 -14.13 -8.89 -7.82
C GLY A 115 -13.42 -10.21 -7.49
N LEU A 116 -12.75 -10.24 -6.34
CA LEU A 116 -12.14 -11.46 -5.79
C LEU A 116 -13.19 -12.47 -5.31
N GLU A 117 -14.34 -11.98 -4.84
CA GLU A 117 -15.42 -12.79 -4.28
C GLU A 117 -16.07 -13.67 -5.35
N ASP A 118 -16.20 -13.18 -6.58
CA ASP A 118 -16.74 -13.94 -7.72
C ASP A 118 -15.85 -15.13 -8.11
N LEU A 119 -14.58 -15.11 -7.71
CA LEU A 119 -13.62 -16.20 -7.90
C LEU A 119 -13.53 -17.11 -6.66
N GLY A 120 -14.44 -16.96 -5.70
CA GLY A 120 -14.51 -17.74 -4.47
C GLY A 120 -13.42 -17.40 -3.46
N ILE A 121 -12.83 -16.20 -3.52
CA ILE A 121 -11.73 -15.80 -2.65
C ILE A 121 -12.19 -14.68 -1.73
N GLN A 122 -12.08 -14.94 -0.42
CA GLN A 122 -12.28 -13.92 0.59
C GLN A 122 -11.05 -13.02 0.67
N ALA A 123 -11.24 -11.71 0.54
CA ALA A 123 -10.15 -10.75 0.58
C ALA A 123 -9.53 -10.66 1.98
N THR A 124 -8.22 -10.87 2.07
CA THR A 124 -7.51 -10.81 3.35
C THR A 124 -7.18 -9.36 3.74
N PRO A 125 -7.48 -8.94 4.99
CA PRO A 125 -7.19 -7.60 5.45
C PRO A 125 -5.69 -7.38 5.69
N LEU A 126 -5.25 -6.15 5.47
CA LEU A 126 -3.85 -5.75 5.58
C LEU A 126 -3.30 -5.96 7.00
N GLU A 127 -4.13 -5.72 8.02
CA GLU A 127 -3.74 -5.78 9.43
C GLU A 127 -3.22 -7.17 9.83
N LEU A 128 -3.83 -8.24 9.29
CA LEU A 128 -3.43 -9.62 9.57
C LEU A 128 -2.07 -9.98 8.96
N LYS A 129 -1.70 -9.36 7.84
CA LYS A 129 -0.49 -9.72 7.05
C LYS A 129 0.65 -8.71 7.13
N ALA A 130 0.40 -7.52 7.65
CA ALA A 130 1.42 -6.47 7.75
C ALA A 130 2.65 -6.89 8.57
N ILE A 131 2.48 -7.66 9.66
CA ILE A 131 3.59 -8.08 10.52
C ILE A 131 4.62 -8.91 9.78
N GLU A 132 4.17 -9.87 8.96
CA GLU A 132 5.03 -10.84 8.29
C GLU A 132 6.03 -10.10 7.37
N VAL A 133 5.58 -9.01 6.74
CA VAL A 133 6.39 -8.17 5.85
C VAL A 133 7.25 -7.15 6.61
N LEU A 134 6.67 -6.49 7.61
CA LEU A 134 7.32 -5.35 8.27
C LEU A 134 8.25 -5.73 9.43
N ARG A 135 8.17 -6.96 9.95
CA ARG A 135 9.01 -7.43 11.07
C ARG A 135 10.52 -7.24 10.79
N ARG A 136 10.96 -7.42 9.54
CA ARG A 136 12.36 -7.18 9.10
C ARG A 136 12.84 -5.75 9.36
N HIS A 137 11.93 -4.78 9.42
CA HIS A 137 12.27 -3.35 9.57
C HIS A 137 12.24 -2.86 11.02
N ARG A 138 11.73 -3.67 11.95
CA ARG A 138 11.75 -3.42 13.40
C ARG A 138 13.19 -3.44 13.92
N THR A 139 13.47 -2.65 14.95
CA THR A 139 14.73 -2.79 15.71
C THR A 139 14.67 -4.02 16.61
N TYR A 140 15.83 -4.53 17.01
CA TYR A 140 15.93 -5.66 17.95
C TYR A 140 15.03 -5.50 19.19
N ARG A 141 14.98 -4.29 19.77
CA ARG A 141 14.12 -3.97 20.93
C ARG A 141 12.63 -4.30 20.74
N TRP A 142 12.11 -4.16 19.52
CA TRP A 142 10.70 -4.33 19.19
C TRP A 142 10.47 -5.56 18.31
N LEU A 143 11.50 -6.38 18.06
CA LEU A 143 11.41 -7.47 17.10
C LEU A 143 10.45 -8.57 17.57
N SER A 144 10.43 -8.81 18.87
CA SER A 144 9.58 -9.81 19.55
C SER A 144 8.29 -9.21 20.14
N SER A 145 7.94 -7.95 19.82
CA SER A 145 6.67 -7.38 20.31
C SER A 145 5.47 -8.02 19.63
N GLU A 146 4.39 -8.13 20.39
CA GLU A 146 3.12 -8.70 19.93
C GLU A 146 2.48 -7.79 18.88
N VAL A 147 1.60 -8.36 18.06
CA VAL A 147 0.93 -7.63 16.97
C VAL A 147 -0.18 -6.74 17.52
N ASP A 148 -0.86 -7.19 18.57
CA ASP A 148 -2.06 -6.56 19.12
C ASP A 148 -1.79 -5.22 19.81
N GLU A 149 -0.52 -4.90 20.09
CA GLU A 149 -0.12 -3.59 20.62
C GLU A 149 -0.35 -2.45 19.62
N VAL A 150 -0.35 -2.75 18.31
CA VAL A 150 -0.47 -1.74 17.26
C VAL A 150 -1.92 -1.56 16.85
N LYS A 151 -2.45 -0.36 17.09
CA LYS A 151 -3.82 -0.01 16.69
C LYS A 151 -3.99 -0.10 15.17
N PRO A 152 -5.12 -0.66 14.68
CA PRO A 152 -5.39 -0.74 13.25
C PRO A 152 -5.52 0.65 12.62
N ALA A 153 -5.25 0.74 11.32
CA ALA A 153 -5.39 1.97 10.56
C ALA A 153 -6.87 2.38 10.46
N LYS A 154 -7.12 3.69 10.36
CA LYS A 154 -8.48 4.20 10.13
C LYS A 154 -8.91 3.91 8.70
N THR A 155 -10.08 3.30 8.56
CA THR A 155 -10.68 3.00 7.25
C THR A 155 -11.58 4.14 6.79
N VAL A 156 -11.75 4.24 5.47
CA VAL A 156 -12.66 5.17 4.80
C VAL A 156 -13.59 4.41 3.86
N ASN A 157 -14.81 4.91 3.68
CA ASN A 157 -15.83 4.22 2.85
C ASN A 157 -16.12 4.92 1.52
N PHE A 158 -15.47 6.05 1.22
CA PHE A 158 -15.66 6.84 0.00
C PHE A 158 -14.56 6.58 -1.02
#